data_AF-A0A3N2GQU4-F1
#
_entry.id   AF-A0A3N2GQU4-F1
#
_cell.length_a   1.000
_cell.length_b   1.000
_cell.length_c   1.000
_cell.angle_alpha   90.00
_cell.angle_beta   90.00
_cell.angle_gamma   90.00
#
_symmetry.space_group_name_H-M   'P 1'
#
loop_
_entity.id
_entity.type
_entity.pdbx_description
1 polymer ?
#
loop_
_entity_poly.entity_id
_entity_poly.type
_entity_poly.pdbx_seq_one_letter_code
_entity_poly.pdbx_strand_id
1 'polypeptide(L)'
;MDQSPFPGPFPWAASYRDEAVARIDATAGPGQIAAEMVALGLISRATAEEYLGNGPGETVPARLVRDLFEAEGVLVEFDPKSYTVPPAYGDLADRFATVAGTSCENLELSDDFELSFVHNGQRHEFTPDDQGKYFDLLTVDEIAGALSPPGPRRFVPLGEEAYVLVDPRALDQLVKTFAIEA
;
A
#
# COMPACT_ATOMS: atom_id res chain seq x y z
N MET A 1 11.44 22.03 -23.22
CA MET A 1 12.35 21.02 -22.66
C MET A 1 11.47 19.87 -22.23
N ASP A 2 11.82 18.69 -22.73
CA ASP A 2 11.05 17.46 -22.72
C ASP A 2 10.81 16.97 -21.28
N GLN A 3 9.55 16.93 -20.82
CA GLN A 3 9.19 16.17 -19.62
C GLN A 3 8.82 14.78 -20.10
N SER A 4 9.83 13.93 -20.27
CA SER A 4 9.60 12.49 -20.41
C SER A 4 9.11 11.96 -19.05
N PRO A 5 7.91 11.36 -18.95
CA PRO A 5 7.56 10.60 -17.77
C PRO A 5 8.38 9.32 -17.88
N PHE A 6 9.48 9.21 -17.13
CA PHE A 6 10.08 7.91 -16.94
C PHE A 6 9.03 7.04 -16.25
N PRO A 7 8.51 5.98 -16.88
CA PRO A 7 7.78 4.99 -16.12
C PRO A 7 8.83 4.41 -15.17
N GLY A 8 8.72 4.72 -13.87
CA GLY A 8 9.51 4.03 -12.86
C GLY A 8 9.39 2.51 -13.08
N PRO A 9 10.32 1.72 -12.53
CA PRO A 9 10.38 0.26 -12.75
C PRO A 9 9.06 -0.48 -12.41
N PHE A 10 8.14 0.18 -11.69
CA PHE A 10 6.83 -0.32 -11.30
C PHE A 10 5.71 0.54 -11.90
N PRO A 11 5.36 0.37 -13.20
CA PRO A 11 4.35 1.20 -13.87
C PRO A 11 2.95 1.09 -13.28
N TRP A 12 2.70 0.07 -12.46
CA TRP A 12 1.45 -0.07 -11.71
C TRP A 12 1.41 0.86 -10.49
N ALA A 13 2.51 1.10 -9.76
CA ALA A 13 2.47 1.92 -8.54
C ALA A 13 2.01 3.36 -8.83
N ALA A 14 2.51 3.94 -9.92
CA ALA A 14 2.12 5.27 -10.37
C ALA A 14 0.63 5.39 -10.76
N SER A 15 0.01 4.33 -11.31
CA SER A 15 -1.40 4.40 -11.74
C SER A 15 -2.41 4.33 -10.58
N TYR A 16 -2.00 3.85 -9.40
CA TYR A 16 -2.89 3.64 -8.25
C TYR A 16 -2.87 4.79 -7.23
N ARG A 17 -1.88 5.69 -7.29
CA ARG A 17 -1.63 6.73 -6.27
C ARG A 17 -2.79 7.70 -6.04
N ASP A 18 -3.49 8.12 -7.10
CA ASP A 18 -4.52 9.17 -7.00
C ASP A 18 -5.97 8.65 -7.01
N GLU A 19 -6.24 7.42 -7.47
CA GLU A 19 -7.62 7.01 -7.82
C GLU A 19 -8.24 5.86 -7.01
N ALA A 20 -7.48 5.01 -6.32
CA ALA A 20 -8.02 3.72 -5.90
C ALA A 20 -8.76 3.71 -4.55
N VAL A 21 -8.40 4.55 -3.57
CA VAL A 21 -9.01 4.48 -2.22
C VAL A 21 -9.61 5.78 -1.72
N ALA A 22 -9.08 6.94 -2.13
CA ALA A 22 -9.71 8.26 -1.89
C ALA A 22 -11.13 8.35 -2.44
N ARG A 23 -11.45 7.37 -3.27
CA ARG A 23 -12.66 7.29 -4.00
C ARG A 23 -13.77 6.57 -3.20
N ILE A 24 -13.54 5.55 -2.35
CA ILE A 24 -14.61 4.63 -1.86
C ILE A 24 -15.73 5.35 -1.08
N ASP A 25 -16.73 5.86 -1.79
CA ASP A 25 -17.93 6.54 -1.30
C ASP A 25 -19.05 5.51 -1.25
N ALA A 26 -18.99 4.67 -0.22
CA ALA A 26 -19.88 3.53 -0.14
C ALA A 26 -21.25 3.94 0.42
N THR A 27 -22.25 4.00 -0.47
CA THR A 27 -23.67 3.88 -0.07
C THR A 27 -24.03 2.46 0.40
N ALA A 28 -23.09 1.52 0.27
CA ALA A 28 -23.21 0.14 0.72
C ALA A 28 -22.97 0.00 2.23
N GLY A 29 -23.72 -0.90 2.88
CA GLY A 29 -23.55 -1.19 4.30
C GLY A 29 -22.25 -1.95 4.60
N PRO A 30 -21.78 -1.96 5.87
CA PRO A 30 -20.50 -2.56 6.25
C PRO A 30 -20.40 -4.03 5.85
N GLY A 31 -21.49 -4.78 6.05
CA GLY A 31 -21.55 -6.20 5.71
C GLY A 31 -21.48 -6.46 4.20
N GLN A 32 -21.95 -5.53 3.37
CA GLN A 32 -21.86 -5.66 1.92
C GLN A 32 -20.42 -5.46 1.43
N ILE A 33 -19.72 -4.46 1.99
CA ILE A 33 -18.31 -4.20 1.67
C ILE A 33 -17.44 -5.37 2.13
N ALA A 34 -17.60 -5.82 3.38
CA ALA A 34 -16.85 -6.94 3.91
C ALA A 34 -17.12 -8.24 3.13
N ALA A 35 -18.37 -8.51 2.76
CA ALA A 35 -18.72 -9.67 1.93
C ALA A 35 -18.06 -9.63 0.55
N GLU A 36 -18.03 -8.47 -0.11
CA GLU A 36 -17.39 -8.30 -1.41
C GLU A 36 -15.86 -8.44 -1.31
N MET A 37 -15.24 -7.85 -0.30
CA MET A 37 -13.79 -8.00 -0.07
C MET A 37 -13.40 -9.46 0.16
N VAL A 38 -14.22 -10.24 0.88
CA VAL A 38 -14.05 -11.70 1.01
C VAL A 38 -14.23 -12.39 -0.34
N ALA A 39 -15.27 -12.04 -1.11
CA ALA A 39 -15.55 -12.67 -2.40
C ALA A 39 -14.42 -12.44 -3.42
N LEU A 40 -13.79 -11.27 -3.37
CA LEU A 40 -12.65 -10.88 -4.21
C LEU A 40 -11.30 -11.41 -3.68
N GLY A 41 -11.29 -12.06 -2.51
CA GLY A 41 -10.07 -12.59 -1.90
C GLY A 41 -9.13 -11.50 -1.37
N LEU A 42 -9.65 -10.32 -1.05
CA LEU A 42 -8.89 -9.20 -0.49
C LEU A 42 -8.64 -9.36 1.01
N ILE A 43 -9.58 -9.99 1.72
CA ILE A 43 -9.50 -10.31 3.15
C ILE A 43 -10.07 -11.70 3.44
N SER A 44 -9.75 -12.25 4.61
CA SER A 44 -10.29 -13.51 5.08
C SER A 44 -11.72 -13.38 5.60
N ARG A 45 -12.46 -14.51 5.65
CA ARG A 45 -13.79 -14.55 6.29
C ARG A 45 -13.72 -14.19 7.78
N ALA A 46 -12.67 -14.62 8.47
CA ALA A 46 -12.48 -14.35 9.89
C ALA A 46 -12.40 -12.85 10.16
N THR A 47 -11.68 -12.10 9.33
CA THR A 47 -11.60 -10.63 9.40
C THR A 47 -12.95 -9.95 9.12
N ALA A 48 -13.79 -10.55 8.27
CA ALA A 48 -15.09 -9.99 7.91
C ALA A 48 -16.22 -10.30 8.92
N GLU A 49 -16.09 -11.31 9.77
CA GLU A 49 -17.17 -11.86 10.61
C GLU A 49 -17.86 -10.81 11.51
N GLU A 50 -17.12 -9.82 12.00
CA GLU A 50 -17.65 -8.75 12.85
C GLU A 50 -18.54 -7.75 12.08
N TYR A 51 -18.40 -7.70 10.75
CA TYR A 51 -19.08 -6.71 9.90
C TYR A 51 -20.20 -7.34 9.05
N LEU A 52 -20.15 -8.64 8.77
CA LEU A 52 -21.16 -9.36 7.98
C LEU A 52 -22.58 -9.32 8.59
N GLY A 53 -22.71 -9.02 9.88
CA GLY A 53 -23.99 -8.88 10.58
C GLY A 53 -24.66 -7.50 10.43
N ASN A 54 -23.94 -6.48 9.95
CA ASN A 54 -24.46 -5.12 9.83
C ASN A 54 -25.20 -4.96 8.49
N GLY A 55 -26.52 -4.76 8.58
CA GLY A 55 -27.42 -4.74 7.42
C GLY A 55 -27.21 -3.56 6.45
N PRO A 56 -27.94 -3.56 5.32
CA PRO A 56 -27.91 -2.44 4.39
C PRO A 56 -28.49 -1.17 5.03
N GLY A 57 -27.81 -0.03 4.90
CA GLY A 57 -28.32 1.29 5.31
C GLY A 57 -27.59 1.99 6.45
N GLU A 58 -26.60 1.35 7.08
CA GLU A 58 -25.63 2.07 7.90
C GLU A 58 -24.61 2.73 6.97
N THR A 59 -24.61 4.06 6.90
CA THR A 59 -23.58 4.81 6.17
C THR A 59 -22.23 4.56 6.82
N VAL A 60 -21.28 4.09 6.02
CA VAL A 60 -19.95 3.76 6.49
C VAL A 60 -18.95 4.82 6.01
N PRO A 61 -18.04 5.29 6.87
CA PRO A 61 -16.91 6.10 6.44
C PRO A 61 -15.97 5.31 5.52
N ALA A 62 -15.37 5.95 4.51
CA ALA A 62 -14.30 5.38 3.67
C ALA A 62 -13.14 4.70 4.45
N ARG A 63 -13.03 4.97 5.77
CA ARG A 63 -12.10 4.33 6.70
C ARG A 63 -12.32 2.82 6.88
N LEU A 64 -13.53 2.29 6.71
CA LEU A 64 -13.78 0.85 6.93
C LEU A 64 -12.90 -0.05 6.07
N VAL A 65 -12.68 0.29 4.80
CA VAL A 65 -11.85 -0.54 3.91
C VAL A 65 -10.41 -0.59 4.42
N ARG A 66 -9.88 0.53 4.94
CA ARG A 66 -8.54 0.59 5.55
C ARG A 66 -8.52 -0.20 6.86
N ASP A 67 -9.52 -0.04 7.72
CA ASP A 67 -9.63 -0.79 8.98
C ASP A 67 -9.67 -2.32 8.73
N LEU A 68 -10.38 -2.76 7.68
CA LEU A 68 -10.42 -4.18 7.28
C LEU A 68 -9.07 -4.68 6.75
N PHE A 69 -8.33 -3.86 6.02
CA PHE A 69 -6.96 -4.20 5.59
C PHE A 69 -5.96 -4.20 6.74
N GLU A 70 -6.11 -3.30 7.70
CA GLU A 70 -5.33 -3.27 8.93
C GLU A 70 -5.59 -4.53 9.76
N ALA A 71 -6.87 -4.90 9.95
CA ALA A 71 -7.26 -6.10 10.68
C ALA A 71 -6.78 -7.40 10.01
N GLU A 72 -6.73 -7.45 8.68
CA GLU A 72 -6.13 -8.56 7.92
C GLU A 72 -4.59 -8.59 8.02
N GLY A 73 -3.96 -7.51 8.50
CA GLY A 73 -2.51 -7.39 8.62
C GLY A 73 -1.80 -7.19 7.27
N VAL A 74 -2.49 -6.58 6.30
CA VAL A 74 -1.97 -6.38 4.93
C VAL A 74 -1.70 -4.92 4.59
N LEU A 75 -1.90 -4.02 5.55
CA LEU A 75 -1.71 -2.57 5.43
C LEU A 75 -0.34 -2.15 5.96
N VAL A 76 0.33 -1.25 5.24
CA VAL A 76 1.55 -0.56 5.67
C VAL A 76 1.29 0.95 5.64
N GLU A 77 1.28 1.59 6.80
CA GLU A 77 1.06 3.04 6.94
C GLU A 77 2.34 3.78 7.35
N PHE A 78 2.45 5.02 6.89
CA PHE A 78 3.56 5.93 7.18
C PHE A 78 3.10 7.38 7.13
N ASP A 79 3.78 8.26 7.89
CA ASP A 79 3.48 9.70 7.89
C ASP A 79 4.52 10.46 7.06
N PRO A 80 4.20 10.86 5.81
CA PRO A 80 5.12 11.61 4.95
C PRO A 80 5.44 13.00 5.50
N LYS A 81 4.67 13.51 6.47
CA LYS A 81 4.84 14.81 7.11
C LYS A 81 5.46 14.72 8.50
N SER A 82 5.88 13.54 8.97
CA SER A 82 6.47 13.42 10.31
C SER A 82 7.82 14.15 10.45
N TYR A 83 8.45 14.55 9.34
CA TYR A 83 9.75 15.25 9.30
C TYR A 83 10.83 14.62 10.20
N THR A 84 10.82 13.29 10.34
CA THR A 84 11.84 12.56 11.10
C THR A 84 13.20 12.62 10.40
N VAL A 85 14.25 12.95 11.16
CA VAL A 85 15.65 12.96 10.70
C VAL A 85 16.43 11.99 11.60
N PRO A 86 16.95 10.85 11.09
CA PRO A 86 16.85 10.33 9.71
C PRO A 86 15.43 9.85 9.33
N PRO A 87 15.13 9.71 8.02
CA PRO A 87 13.88 9.12 7.55
C PRO A 87 13.80 7.64 7.95
N ALA A 88 12.62 7.17 8.33
CA ALA A 88 12.40 5.81 8.84
C ALA A 88 12.34 4.73 7.72
N TYR A 89 13.13 4.85 6.64
CA TYR A 89 13.07 3.91 5.52
C TYR A 89 13.46 2.48 5.91
N GLY A 90 14.37 2.31 6.87
CA GLY A 90 14.71 0.99 7.40
C GLY A 90 13.50 0.32 8.07
N ASP A 91 12.86 1.03 9.01
CA ASP A 91 11.63 0.56 9.67
C ASP A 91 10.51 0.31 8.65
N LEU A 92 10.42 1.14 7.62
CA LEU A 92 9.41 0.98 6.56
C LEU A 92 9.67 -0.26 5.70
N ALA A 93 10.93 -0.52 5.33
CA ALA A 93 11.32 -1.74 4.63
C ALA A 93 11.02 -2.99 5.47
N ASP A 94 11.28 -2.95 6.78
CA ASP A 94 10.94 -4.04 7.70
C ASP A 94 9.42 -4.28 7.79
N ARG A 95 8.61 -3.21 7.80
CA ARG A 95 7.14 -3.31 7.75
C ARG A 95 6.65 -3.95 6.46
N PHE A 96 7.15 -3.51 5.30
CA PHE A 96 6.83 -4.10 4.01
C PHE A 96 7.23 -5.59 3.98
N ALA A 97 8.43 -5.92 4.44
CA ALA A 97 8.89 -7.31 4.50
C ALA A 97 7.98 -8.18 5.38
N THR A 98 7.63 -7.68 6.57
CA THR A 98 6.73 -8.35 7.51
C THR A 98 5.37 -8.64 6.87
N VAL A 99 4.75 -7.64 6.25
CA VAL A 99 3.44 -7.80 5.59
C VAL A 99 3.50 -8.75 4.40
N ALA A 100 4.60 -8.74 3.64
CA ALA A 100 4.82 -9.68 2.53
C ALA A 100 5.21 -11.10 2.98
N GLY A 101 5.42 -11.33 4.28
CA GLY A 101 5.89 -12.62 4.79
C GLY A 101 7.31 -12.95 4.30
N THR A 102 8.13 -11.92 4.09
CA THR A 102 9.52 -12.03 3.64
C THR A 102 10.47 -11.38 4.64
N SER A 103 11.77 -11.48 4.39
CA SER A 103 12.82 -10.80 5.12
C SER A 103 13.72 -9.99 4.18
N CYS A 104 14.31 -8.93 4.73
CA CYS A 104 15.45 -8.22 4.18
C CYS A 104 16.72 -8.66 4.92
N GLU A 105 17.83 -8.80 4.20
CA GLU A 105 19.15 -9.05 4.78
C GLU A 105 20.05 -7.82 4.58
N ASN A 106 21.02 -7.60 5.46
CA ASN A 106 21.99 -6.50 5.35
C ASN A 106 21.34 -5.12 5.11
N LEU A 107 20.29 -4.81 5.87
CA LEU A 107 19.65 -3.50 5.85
C LEU A 107 20.64 -2.45 6.37
N GLU A 108 21.08 -1.54 5.51
CA GLU A 108 22.02 -0.48 5.79
C GLU A 108 21.39 0.87 5.41
N LEU A 109 21.51 1.86 6.31
CA LEU A 109 21.17 3.25 6.04
C LEU A 109 22.45 4.08 6.23
N SER A 110 22.93 4.70 5.16
CA SER A 110 24.16 5.51 5.20
C SER A 110 23.94 6.88 5.85
N ASP A 111 25.04 7.57 6.17
CA ASP A 111 24.99 8.95 6.70
C ASP A 111 24.39 9.95 5.67
N ASP A 112 24.41 9.59 4.38
CA ASP A 112 23.79 10.34 3.28
C ASP A 112 22.33 9.89 3.03
N PHE A 113 21.74 9.15 3.97
CA PHE A 113 20.38 8.58 3.91
C PHE A 113 20.14 7.58 2.76
N GLU A 114 21.19 7.01 2.19
CA GLU A 114 21.07 5.94 1.19
C GLU A 114 20.63 4.65 1.88
N LEU A 115 19.53 4.06 1.41
CA LEU A 115 19.05 2.77 1.89
C LEU A 115 19.58 1.66 1.00
N SER A 116 20.12 0.60 1.60
CA SER A 116 20.38 -0.64 0.88
C SER A 116 19.95 -1.86 1.67
N PHE A 117 19.52 -2.90 0.96
CA PHE A 117 19.24 -4.22 1.53
C PHE A 117 19.36 -5.31 0.48
N VAL A 118 19.46 -6.56 0.93
CA VAL A 118 19.42 -7.75 0.09
C VAL A 118 18.06 -8.43 0.25
N HIS A 119 17.41 -8.72 -0.88
CA HIS A 119 16.16 -9.46 -0.94
C HIS A 119 16.22 -10.44 -2.12
N ASN A 120 15.81 -11.70 -1.91
CA ASN A 120 15.88 -12.77 -2.92
C ASN A 120 17.27 -12.91 -3.60
N GLY A 121 18.36 -12.66 -2.85
CA GLY A 121 19.73 -12.72 -3.37
C GLY A 121 20.14 -11.56 -4.27
N GLN A 122 19.31 -10.51 -4.40
CA GLN A 122 19.62 -9.28 -5.11
C GLN A 122 19.83 -8.15 -4.11
N ARG A 123 20.87 -7.33 -4.34
CA ARG A 123 21.10 -6.09 -3.58
C ARG A 123 20.29 -4.98 -4.22
N HIS A 124 19.53 -4.29 -3.39
CA HIS A 124 18.73 -3.12 -3.72
C HIS A 124 19.35 -1.90 -3.05
N GLU A 125 19.48 -0.81 -3.79
CA GLU A 125 20.07 0.44 -3.33
C GLU A 125 19.17 1.59 -3.79
N PHE A 126 18.86 2.49 -2.86
CA PHE A 126 17.96 3.62 -3.08
C PHE A 126 18.59 4.89 -2.51
N THR A 127 18.69 5.91 -3.35
CA THR A 127 19.21 7.22 -2.99
C THR A 127 18.04 8.21 -3.00
N PRO A 128 17.61 8.74 -1.85
CA PRO A 128 16.57 9.77 -1.80
C PRO A 128 16.98 11.01 -2.61
N ASP A 129 16.03 11.68 -3.26
CA ASP A 129 16.33 12.93 -3.99
C ASP A 129 16.78 14.07 -3.03
N ASP A 130 17.98 14.61 -3.27
CA ASP A 130 18.70 15.62 -2.46
C ASP A 130 18.07 17.03 -2.52
N GLN A 131 16.76 17.14 -2.77
CA GLN A 131 16.05 18.43 -2.76
C GLN A 131 15.75 18.96 -1.34
N GLY A 132 16.48 18.50 -0.32
CA GLY A 132 16.25 18.85 1.07
C GLY A 132 14.96 18.26 1.66
N LYS A 133 14.36 17.26 0.99
CA LYS A 133 13.25 16.47 1.52
C LYS A 133 13.81 15.18 2.09
N TYR A 134 13.70 15.01 3.41
CA TYR A 134 14.07 13.77 4.09
C TYR A 134 13.18 12.59 3.65
N PHE A 135 11.93 12.87 3.26
CA PHE A 135 10.98 11.86 2.81
C PHE A 135 10.70 11.98 1.30
N ASP A 136 10.85 10.87 0.59
CA ASP A 136 10.69 10.71 -0.85
C ASP A 136 9.77 9.52 -1.13
N LEU A 137 8.61 9.83 -1.70
CA LEU A 137 7.62 8.84 -2.10
C LEU A 137 8.14 7.91 -3.21
N LEU A 138 9.08 8.35 -4.04
CA LEU A 138 9.66 7.50 -5.07
C LEU A 138 10.45 6.35 -4.42
N THR A 139 11.29 6.65 -3.44
CA THR A 139 12.00 5.63 -2.64
C THR A 139 11.03 4.63 -2.01
N VAL A 140 9.88 5.09 -1.49
CA VAL A 140 8.87 4.19 -0.92
C VAL A 140 8.24 3.27 -1.96
N ASP A 141 7.91 3.80 -3.16
CA ASP A 141 7.42 2.99 -4.28
C ASP A 141 8.41 1.89 -4.65
N GLU A 142 9.70 2.23 -4.68
CA GLU A 142 10.74 1.31 -5.08
C GLU A 142 10.98 0.21 -4.03
N ILE A 143 10.94 0.56 -2.73
CA ILE A 143 10.96 -0.40 -1.62
C ILE A 143 9.75 -1.34 -1.71
N ALA A 144 8.54 -0.81 -1.87
CA ALA A 144 7.31 -1.58 -1.99
C ALA A 144 7.33 -2.52 -3.22
N GLY A 145 7.87 -2.03 -4.34
CA GLY A 145 8.06 -2.82 -5.55
C GLY A 145 9.06 -3.94 -5.38
N ALA A 146 10.21 -3.67 -4.75
CA ALA A 146 11.26 -4.65 -4.48
C ALA A 146 10.80 -5.76 -3.52
N LEU A 147 10.01 -5.42 -2.50
CA LEU A 147 9.54 -6.36 -1.47
C LEU A 147 8.19 -7.03 -1.79
N SER A 148 7.60 -6.73 -2.95
CA SER A 148 6.39 -7.39 -3.38
C SER A 148 6.64 -8.89 -3.62
N PRO A 149 5.83 -9.79 -3.02
CA PRO A 149 6.03 -11.22 -3.15
C PRO A 149 5.75 -11.70 -4.60
N PRO A 150 6.31 -12.86 -4.99
CA PRO A 150 5.96 -13.49 -6.26
C PRO A 150 4.46 -13.85 -6.29
N GLY A 151 3.87 -13.85 -7.49
CA GLY A 151 2.46 -14.19 -7.69
C GLY A 151 1.60 -12.98 -8.05
N PRO A 152 0.29 -12.97 -7.73
CA PRO A 152 -0.62 -11.89 -8.13
C PRO A 152 -0.65 -10.69 -7.16
N ARG A 153 -0.28 -10.87 -5.89
CA ARG A 153 -0.36 -9.80 -4.87
C ARG A 153 0.80 -8.81 -5.00
N ARG A 154 0.51 -7.52 -4.92
CA ARG A 154 1.48 -6.41 -4.95
C ARG A 154 1.12 -5.40 -3.87
N PHE A 155 2.10 -4.63 -3.42
CA PHE A 155 1.85 -3.48 -2.56
C PHE A 155 1.24 -2.36 -3.38
N VAL A 156 -0.07 -2.19 -3.34
CA VAL A 156 -0.79 -1.14 -4.06
C VAL A 156 -0.90 0.10 -3.17
N PRO A 157 -0.55 1.31 -3.64
CA PRO A 157 -0.71 2.52 -2.85
C PRO A 157 -2.19 2.80 -2.58
N LEU A 158 -2.48 3.21 -1.34
CA LEU A 158 -3.78 3.70 -0.89
C LEU A 158 -3.64 5.16 -0.46
N GLY A 159 -3.60 6.07 -1.45
CA GLY A 159 -3.28 7.48 -1.24
C GLY A 159 -1.79 7.71 -0.98
N GLU A 160 -1.44 8.85 -0.37
CA GLU A 160 -0.03 9.26 -0.15
C GLU A 160 0.62 8.67 1.10
N GLU A 161 -0.13 7.98 1.95
CA GLU A 161 0.27 7.65 3.34
C GLU A 161 0.19 6.15 3.67
N ALA A 162 -0.24 5.31 2.71
CA ALA A 162 -0.38 3.88 2.94
C ALA A 162 -0.20 3.03 1.68
N TYR A 163 0.17 1.77 1.87
CA TYR A 163 0.12 0.70 0.87
C TYR A 163 -0.63 -0.51 1.43
N VAL A 164 -1.21 -1.31 0.54
CA VAL A 164 -1.86 -2.56 0.88
C VAL A 164 -1.36 -3.70 0.00
N LEU A 165 -1.08 -4.86 0.59
CA LEU A 165 -0.66 -6.04 -0.14
C LEU A 165 -1.87 -6.83 -0.66
N VAL A 166 -2.28 -6.63 -1.91
CA VAL A 166 -3.47 -7.28 -2.50
C VAL A 166 -3.25 -7.60 -3.97
N ASP A 167 -4.15 -8.38 -4.58
CA ASP A 167 -4.23 -8.46 -6.05
C ASP A 167 -4.79 -7.12 -6.58
N PRO A 168 -4.03 -6.36 -7.39
CA PRO A 168 -4.49 -5.06 -7.91
C PRO A 168 -5.79 -5.18 -8.72
N ARG A 169 -6.02 -6.30 -9.41
CA ARG A 169 -7.24 -6.52 -10.20
C ARG A 169 -8.46 -6.73 -9.32
N ALA A 170 -8.28 -7.39 -8.17
CA ALA A 170 -9.33 -7.55 -7.18
C ALA A 170 -9.66 -6.21 -6.52
N LEU A 171 -8.65 -5.39 -6.23
CA LEU A 171 -8.86 -4.05 -5.70
C LEU A 171 -9.58 -3.14 -6.71
N ASP A 172 -9.20 -3.16 -7.99
CA ASP A 172 -9.92 -2.47 -9.07
C ASP A 172 -11.38 -2.89 -9.15
N GLN A 173 -11.64 -4.18 -8.99
CA GLN A 173 -12.99 -4.71 -9.02
C GLN A 173 -13.81 -4.20 -7.84
N LEU A 174 -13.24 -4.16 -6.62
CA LEU A 174 -13.88 -3.59 -5.44
C LEU A 174 -14.25 -2.11 -5.68
N VAL A 175 -13.31 -1.34 -6.20
CA VAL A 175 -13.46 0.08 -6.55
C VAL A 175 -14.59 0.30 -7.57
N LYS A 176 -14.65 -0.54 -8.60
CA LYS A 176 -15.74 -0.50 -9.61
C LYS A 176 -17.08 -0.92 -9.02
N THR A 177 -17.12 -1.96 -8.19
CA THR A 177 -18.35 -2.48 -7.57
C THR A 177 -19.00 -1.42 -6.70
N PHE A 178 -18.22 -0.70 -5.91
CA PHE A 178 -18.73 0.37 -5.04
C PHE A 178 -18.69 1.76 -5.68
N ALA A 179 -18.43 1.79 -7.00
CA ALA A 179 -18.58 2.91 -7.91
C ALA A 179 -18.16 4.24 -7.31
N ILE A 180 -16.93 4.62 -7.60
CA ILE A 180 -16.50 5.96 -7.27
C ILE A 180 -16.16 6.64 -8.57
N GLU A 181 -17.06 7.51 -8.95
CA GLU A 181 -16.76 8.63 -9.81
C GLU A 181 -16.81 9.90 -8.96
N ALA A 182 -15.99 10.86 -9.37
CA ALA A 182 -15.61 12.08 -8.66
C ALA A 182 -16.76 12.98 -8.21
#